data_AF-A0AAD7R5M8-F1
#
_entry.id   AF-A0AAD7R5M8-F1
#
_cell.length_a   1.000
_cell.length_b   1.000
_cell.length_c   1.000
_cell.angle_alpha   90.00
_cell.angle_beta   90.00
_cell.angle_gamma   90.00
#
_symmetry.space_group_name_H-M   'P 1'
#
loop_
_entity.id
_entity.type
_entity.pdbx_description
1 polymer ?
#
loop_
_entity_poly.entity_id
_entity_poly.type
_entity_poly.pdbx_seq_one_letter_code
_entity_poly.pdbx_strand_id
1 'polypeptide(L)'
;MTTAGGGWTLVASVHENNMYGKCTVGDRWSSQQGDSSDRPEGDGIWSNRVTFGSAEAATSDDYKNPGYYDITAQDVSVWHVPNNAQTEEWARASILRYHTETSFLTSQGGNLYHLFTRYPVTYGTGVCNTNTGPAVPIVYDAGNEESTLQLYGPNTRDQVTPGFITFRVFNNEKAAMAICSGVKPFGCHTEH
;
A
#
# COMPACT_ATOMS: atom_id res chain seq x y z
N MET A 1 17.85 7.18 -3.84
CA MET A 1 18.87 8.20 -4.18
C MET A 1 18.28 9.57 -3.87
N THR A 2 18.80 10.34 -2.89
CA THR A 2 18.22 11.55 -2.21
C THR A 2 17.67 11.30 -0.78
N THR A 3 16.42 10.86 -0.61
CA THR A 3 15.80 10.62 0.72
C THR A 3 16.68 9.79 1.65
N ALA A 4 16.93 10.26 2.88
CA ALA A 4 17.72 9.57 3.91
C ALA A 4 19.06 9.00 3.42
N GLY A 5 19.78 9.73 2.57
CA GLY A 5 21.07 9.29 2.01
C GLY A 5 20.96 8.42 0.74
N GLY A 6 19.75 8.06 0.33
CA GLY A 6 19.48 7.42 -0.95
C GLY A 6 19.24 5.92 -0.88
N GLY A 7 19.49 5.19 -1.99
CA GLY A 7 19.28 3.73 -2.03
C GLY A 7 17.83 3.22 -2.21
N TRP A 8 16.82 4.07 -2.21
CA TRP A 8 15.42 3.64 -2.46
C TRP A 8 15.18 3.18 -3.91
N THR A 9 14.68 1.97 -4.09
CA THR A 9 14.28 1.39 -5.39
C THR A 9 12.76 1.38 -5.53
N LEU A 10 12.22 1.97 -6.61
CA LEU A 10 10.82 1.81 -6.96
C LEU A 10 10.55 0.36 -7.40
N VAL A 11 9.65 -0.32 -6.70
CA VAL A 11 9.30 -1.73 -7.00
C VAL A 11 7.84 -1.91 -7.40
N ALA A 12 6.96 -1.00 -6.99
CA ALA A 12 5.54 -1.05 -7.31
C ALA A 12 4.88 0.34 -7.22
N SER A 13 3.72 0.47 -7.86
CA SER A 13 2.77 1.57 -7.73
C SER A 13 1.35 1.01 -7.75
N VAL A 14 0.49 1.52 -6.86
CA VAL A 14 -0.94 1.23 -6.82
C VAL A 14 -1.67 2.43 -7.40
N HIS A 15 -2.33 2.24 -8.55
CA HIS A 15 -2.98 3.31 -9.30
C HIS A 15 -4.47 2.98 -9.51
N GLU A 16 -5.33 3.90 -9.08
CA GLU A 16 -6.78 3.80 -9.30
C GLU A 16 -7.13 4.40 -10.67
N ASN A 17 -7.53 3.55 -11.62
CA ASN A 17 -7.87 3.97 -12.98
C ASN A 17 -9.33 4.42 -13.14
N ASN A 18 -10.24 3.91 -12.31
CA ASN A 18 -11.66 4.23 -12.35
C ASN A 18 -12.36 3.85 -11.03
N MET A 19 -12.45 4.80 -10.10
CA MET A 19 -13.13 4.61 -8.80
C MET A 19 -14.60 4.16 -8.91
N TYR A 20 -15.26 4.38 -10.06
CA TYR A 20 -16.62 3.91 -10.33
C TYR A 20 -16.68 2.45 -10.80
N GLY A 21 -15.58 1.93 -11.37
CA GLY A 21 -15.39 0.52 -11.64
C GLY A 21 -15.14 -0.22 -10.32
N LYS A 22 -15.96 -1.21 -10.00
CA LYS A 22 -15.80 -2.01 -8.77
C LYS A 22 -15.18 -3.34 -9.13
N CYS A 23 -13.88 -3.47 -8.88
CA CYS A 23 -13.12 -4.68 -9.17
C CYS A 23 -13.20 -5.06 -10.67
N THR A 24 -12.91 -4.09 -11.53
CA THR A 24 -12.93 -4.17 -12.99
C THR A 24 -11.53 -4.19 -13.57
N VAL A 25 -11.39 -4.16 -14.90
CA VAL A 25 -10.08 -4.11 -15.56
C VAL A 25 -9.30 -2.88 -15.08
N GLY A 26 -8.07 -3.11 -14.61
CA GLY A 26 -7.23 -2.11 -13.96
C GLY A 26 -7.08 -2.31 -12.45
N ASP A 27 -8.04 -2.97 -11.78
CA ASP A 27 -8.03 -3.21 -10.33
C ASP A 27 -7.10 -4.37 -9.94
N ARG A 28 -5.83 -4.34 -10.38
CA ARG A 28 -4.88 -5.47 -10.22
C ARG A 28 -4.52 -5.73 -8.77
N TRP A 29 -4.46 -4.68 -7.95
CA TRP A 29 -4.11 -4.79 -6.53
C TRP A 29 -5.26 -5.28 -5.64
N SER A 30 -6.44 -5.52 -6.21
CA SER A 30 -7.59 -6.14 -5.56
C SER A 30 -8.08 -7.34 -6.38
N SER A 31 -9.03 -7.12 -7.29
CA SER A 31 -9.61 -8.13 -8.18
C SER A 31 -10.04 -7.46 -9.47
N GLN A 32 -9.74 -8.04 -10.62
CA GLN A 32 -10.30 -7.60 -11.91
C GLN A 32 -11.51 -8.44 -12.34
N GLN A 33 -12.07 -9.21 -11.40
CA GLN A 33 -13.08 -10.25 -11.65
C GLN A 33 -14.36 -10.00 -10.86
N GLY A 34 -14.59 -8.73 -10.50
CA GLY A 34 -15.68 -8.30 -9.63
C GLY A 34 -15.43 -8.63 -8.16
N ASP A 35 -16.42 -8.26 -7.36
CA ASP A 35 -16.53 -8.64 -5.95
C ASP A 35 -17.17 -10.03 -5.86
N SER A 36 -16.35 -11.04 -5.55
CA SER A 36 -16.78 -12.44 -5.50
C SER A 36 -16.12 -13.17 -4.33
N SER A 37 -16.95 -13.68 -3.43
CA SER A 37 -16.51 -14.53 -2.31
C SER A 37 -15.89 -15.85 -2.76
N ASP A 38 -16.17 -16.30 -3.99
CA ASP A 38 -15.55 -17.50 -4.58
C ASP A 38 -14.10 -17.24 -5.00
N ARG A 39 -13.66 -15.97 -5.01
CA ARG A 39 -12.30 -15.54 -5.31
C ARG A 39 -11.75 -14.69 -4.16
N PRO A 40 -11.61 -15.25 -2.95
CA PRO A 40 -11.33 -14.48 -1.75
C PRO A 40 -9.94 -13.81 -1.76
N GLU A 41 -9.02 -14.27 -2.60
CA GLU A 41 -7.68 -13.71 -2.82
C GLU A 41 -7.60 -12.65 -3.94
N GLY A 42 -8.71 -12.43 -4.66
CA GLY A 42 -8.76 -11.54 -5.82
C GLY A 42 -7.80 -11.98 -6.94
N ASP A 43 -7.01 -11.04 -7.44
CA ASP A 43 -5.95 -11.31 -8.43
C ASP A 43 -4.64 -11.83 -7.77
N GLY A 44 -4.54 -11.78 -6.43
CA GLY A 44 -3.40 -12.33 -5.69
C GLY A 44 -2.05 -11.66 -5.96
N ILE A 45 -2.05 -10.43 -6.51
CA ILE A 45 -0.84 -9.74 -6.96
C ILE A 45 0.18 -9.50 -5.84
N TRP A 46 -0.27 -9.24 -4.60
CA TRP A 46 0.61 -8.92 -3.47
C TRP A 46 1.60 -10.03 -3.10
N SER A 47 1.24 -11.30 -3.34
CA SER A 47 2.01 -12.48 -2.94
C SER A 47 2.31 -13.43 -4.11
N ASN A 48 2.26 -12.92 -5.35
CA ASN A 48 2.68 -13.63 -6.54
C ASN A 48 3.88 -12.94 -7.24
N ARG A 49 4.39 -13.56 -8.31
CA ARG A 49 5.54 -13.07 -9.09
C ARG A 49 5.17 -12.39 -10.41
N VAL A 50 3.89 -12.16 -10.67
CA VAL A 50 3.43 -11.42 -11.85
C VAL A 50 3.93 -9.97 -11.77
N THR A 51 4.35 -9.42 -12.90
CA THR A 51 4.85 -8.05 -13.08
C THR A 51 4.08 -7.35 -14.20
N PHE A 52 3.94 -6.04 -14.13
CA PHE A 52 3.21 -5.23 -15.10
C PHE A 52 3.65 -3.76 -15.05
N GLY A 53 3.28 -3.02 -16.11
CA GLY A 53 3.59 -1.60 -16.24
C GLY A 53 5.07 -1.32 -16.51
N SER A 54 5.42 -0.03 -16.51
CA SER A 54 6.78 0.49 -16.57
C SER A 54 6.96 1.57 -15.50
N ALA A 55 8.21 1.86 -15.12
CA ALA A 55 8.49 2.90 -14.14
C ALA A 55 7.92 4.25 -14.60
N GLU A 56 8.18 4.66 -15.84
CA GLU A 56 7.70 5.94 -16.40
C GLU A 56 6.16 6.06 -16.40
N ALA A 57 5.43 4.94 -16.47
CA ALA A 57 3.96 4.91 -16.45
C ALA A 57 3.36 4.69 -15.06
N ALA A 58 4.16 4.67 -13.98
CA ALA A 58 3.71 4.29 -12.64
C ALA A 58 2.69 5.26 -12.00
N THR A 59 2.50 6.44 -12.57
CA THR A 59 1.44 7.39 -12.18
C THR A 59 0.26 7.38 -13.15
N SER A 60 0.28 6.54 -14.19
CA SER A 60 -0.76 6.43 -15.23
C SER A 60 -1.42 5.05 -15.29
N ASP A 61 -0.76 4.02 -14.77
CA ASP A 61 -1.30 2.68 -14.54
C ASP A 61 -0.52 2.02 -13.39
N ASP A 62 -0.98 0.85 -12.94
CA ASP A 62 -0.26 0.07 -11.95
C ASP A 62 1.15 -0.29 -12.44
N TYR A 63 2.08 -0.35 -11.49
CA TYR A 63 3.44 -0.79 -11.75
C TYR A 63 3.84 -1.86 -10.76
N LYS A 64 4.52 -2.92 -11.23
CA LYS A 64 5.20 -3.90 -10.38
C LYS A 64 6.34 -4.54 -11.16
N ASN A 65 7.55 -4.50 -10.61
CA ASN A 65 8.74 -5.11 -11.22
C ASN A 65 9.29 -6.28 -10.38
N PRO A 66 10.26 -7.07 -10.92
CA PRO A 66 10.83 -8.20 -10.19
C PRO A 66 11.47 -7.85 -8.84
N GLY A 67 11.94 -6.62 -8.68
CA GLY A 67 12.52 -6.14 -7.41
C GLY A 67 11.54 -6.22 -6.24
N TYR A 68 10.23 -6.20 -6.49
CA TYR A 68 9.19 -6.36 -5.46
C TYR A 68 9.32 -7.66 -4.66
N TYR A 69 9.72 -8.75 -5.32
CA TYR A 69 9.85 -10.07 -4.70
C TYR A 69 11.29 -10.57 -4.60
N ASP A 70 12.25 -9.93 -5.27
CA ASP A 70 13.64 -10.37 -5.33
C ASP A 70 14.57 -9.57 -4.39
N ILE A 71 14.36 -8.26 -4.24
CA ILE A 71 15.24 -7.42 -3.42
C ILE A 71 15.09 -7.81 -1.95
N THR A 72 16.23 -7.96 -1.27
CA THR A 72 16.29 -8.01 0.19
C THR A 72 16.48 -6.60 0.72
N ALA A 73 15.44 -6.05 1.34
CA ALA A 73 15.38 -4.71 1.89
C ALA A 73 15.15 -4.72 3.41
N GLN A 74 15.27 -3.54 4.01
CA GLN A 74 15.06 -3.31 5.44
C GLN A 74 13.80 -2.49 5.70
N ASP A 75 13.53 -1.50 4.85
CA ASP A 75 12.50 -0.49 5.06
C ASP A 75 11.71 -0.21 3.77
N VAL A 76 10.60 0.51 3.89
CA VAL A 76 9.79 0.98 2.74
C VAL A 76 9.74 2.51 2.70
N SER A 77 9.63 3.06 1.49
CA SER A 77 9.33 4.48 1.23
C SER A 77 8.09 4.54 0.34
N VAL A 78 7.17 5.45 0.64
CA VAL A 78 5.91 5.63 -0.10
C VAL A 78 5.71 7.09 -0.43
N TRP A 79 5.44 7.36 -1.70
CA TRP A 79 5.15 8.68 -2.23
C TRP A 79 3.73 8.68 -2.80
N HIS A 80 2.92 9.66 -2.41
CA HIS A 80 1.61 9.91 -3.01
C HIS A 80 1.79 10.96 -4.09
N VAL A 81 1.80 10.50 -5.34
CA VAL A 81 2.06 11.33 -6.52
C VAL A 81 0.77 11.51 -7.31
N PRO A 82 0.41 12.73 -7.75
CA PRO A 82 -0.76 12.93 -8.60
C PRO A 82 -0.69 12.09 -9.89
N ASN A 83 -1.84 11.55 -10.32
CA ASN A 83 -1.92 10.76 -11.55
C ASN A 83 -1.40 11.55 -12.77
N ASN A 84 -0.73 10.84 -13.67
CA ASN A 84 -0.11 11.34 -14.90
C ASN A 84 1.00 12.39 -14.69
N ALA A 85 1.51 12.56 -13.47
CA ALA A 85 2.71 13.37 -13.25
C ALA A 85 3.92 12.74 -13.98
N GLN A 86 4.70 13.57 -14.64
CA GLN A 86 5.95 13.15 -15.30
C GLN A 86 7.00 12.73 -14.27
N THR A 87 7.81 11.74 -14.60
CA THR A 87 8.80 11.11 -13.71
C THR A 87 9.72 12.13 -13.02
N GLU A 88 10.15 13.14 -13.75
CA GLU A 88 11.05 14.19 -13.27
C GLU A 88 10.40 15.09 -12.20
N GLU A 89 9.07 15.18 -12.20
CA GLU A 89 8.30 16.02 -11.29
C GLU A 89 7.80 15.29 -10.05
N TRP A 90 7.87 13.96 -9.99
CA TRP A 90 7.28 13.17 -8.90
C TRP A 90 7.69 13.65 -7.51
N ALA A 91 8.99 13.88 -7.29
CA ALA A 91 9.50 14.29 -5.99
C ALA A 91 8.94 15.65 -5.54
N ARG A 92 8.72 16.56 -6.49
CA ARG A 92 8.20 17.91 -6.25
C ARG A 92 6.67 17.93 -6.17
N ALA A 93 6.00 17.15 -7.00
CA ALA A 93 4.54 17.10 -7.10
C ALA A 93 3.88 16.23 -6.01
N SER A 94 4.67 15.39 -5.32
CA SER A 94 4.16 14.52 -4.27
C SER A 94 3.45 15.32 -3.17
N ILE A 95 2.21 14.92 -2.85
CA ILE A 95 1.43 15.52 -1.76
C ILE A 95 1.80 14.93 -0.40
N LEU A 96 2.41 13.74 -0.39
CA LEU A 96 2.90 13.06 0.79
C LEU A 96 4.12 12.21 0.41
N ARG A 97 5.19 12.28 1.19
CA ARG A 97 6.34 11.36 1.08
C ARG A 97 6.78 10.97 2.47
N TYR A 98 6.99 9.68 2.69
CA TYR A 98 7.48 9.17 3.96
C TYR A 98 8.21 7.85 3.78
N HIS A 99 8.97 7.45 4.79
CA HIS A 99 9.65 6.16 4.85
C HIS A 99 9.67 5.59 6.26
N THR A 100 9.98 4.30 6.39
CA THR A 100 10.25 3.64 7.69
C THR A 100 11.75 3.63 7.97
N GLU A 101 12.15 3.58 9.24
CA GLU A 101 13.57 3.51 9.67
C GLU A 101 13.81 2.42 10.72
N THR A 102 12.96 1.38 10.74
CA THR A 102 12.99 0.34 11.80
C THR A 102 13.56 -0.98 11.31
N SER A 103 13.94 -1.06 10.03
CA SER A 103 14.39 -2.29 9.38
C SER A 103 13.38 -3.46 9.47
N PHE A 104 12.10 -3.13 9.60
CA PHE A 104 11.05 -4.12 9.90
C PHE A 104 10.98 -5.25 8.88
N LEU A 105 11.30 -5.00 7.60
CA LEU A 105 11.26 -6.01 6.55
C LEU A 105 12.23 -7.16 6.81
N THR A 106 13.33 -6.94 7.54
CA THR A 106 14.28 -8.01 7.88
C THR A 106 13.57 -9.16 8.63
N SER A 107 12.67 -8.81 9.55
CA SER A 107 11.86 -9.80 10.28
C SER A 107 10.72 -10.39 9.45
N GLN A 108 10.33 -9.72 8.35
CA GLN A 108 9.22 -10.10 7.45
C GLN A 108 9.67 -10.84 6.19
N GLY A 109 10.96 -11.21 6.08
CA GLY A 109 11.52 -11.95 4.95
C GLY A 109 12.16 -11.07 3.87
N GLY A 110 12.35 -9.78 4.13
CA GLY A 110 13.16 -8.87 3.32
C GLY A 110 12.37 -8.01 2.32
N ASN A 111 11.11 -8.32 2.04
CA ASN A 111 10.29 -7.52 1.11
C ASN A 111 8.79 -7.74 1.31
N LEU A 112 7.98 -6.97 0.57
CA LEU A 112 6.52 -7.03 0.66
C LEU A 112 5.93 -8.35 0.16
N TYR A 113 6.56 -9.02 -0.83
CA TYR A 113 6.13 -10.35 -1.26
C TYR A 113 6.17 -11.35 -0.09
N HIS A 114 7.28 -11.39 0.65
CA HIS A 114 7.39 -12.28 1.81
C HIS A 114 6.47 -11.85 2.96
N LEU A 115 6.29 -10.54 3.17
CA LEU A 115 5.32 -10.01 4.14
C LEU A 115 3.90 -10.51 3.82
N PHE A 116 3.42 -10.33 2.59
CA PHE A 116 2.07 -10.75 2.21
C PHE A 116 1.92 -12.27 2.02
N THR A 117 3.03 -13.00 1.87
CA THR A 117 3.01 -14.47 2.02
C THR A 117 2.73 -14.88 3.47
N ARG A 118 3.26 -14.15 4.45
CA ARG A 118 2.99 -14.37 5.89
C ARG A 118 1.64 -13.82 6.33
N TYR A 119 1.20 -12.72 5.73
CA TYR A 119 -0.06 -12.05 5.98
C TYR A 119 -0.90 -12.02 4.70
N PRO A 120 -1.60 -13.10 4.34
CA PRO A 120 -2.37 -13.15 3.11
C PRO A 120 -3.45 -12.07 3.07
N VAL A 121 -3.58 -11.42 1.90
CA VAL A 121 -4.65 -10.48 1.57
C VAL A 121 -5.81 -11.31 1.03
N THR A 122 -6.60 -11.89 1.93
CA THR A 122 -7.64 -12.86 1.58
C THR A 122 -8.88 -12.65 2.43
N TYR A 123 -10.03 -12.46 1.77
CA TYR A 123 -11.34 -12.32 2.39
C TYR A 123 -11.64 -13.48 3.36
N GLY A 124 -12.20 -13.15 4.53
CA GLY A 124 -12.72 -14.13 5.49
C GLY A 124 -11.65 -14.85 6.33
N THR A 125 -10.37 -14.55 6.14
CA THR A 125 -9.26 -15.24 6.85
C THR A 125 -8.89 -14.61 8.20
N GLY A 126 -9.56 -13.52 8.58
CA GLY A 126 -9.35 -12.85 9.85
C GLY A 126 -10.48 -11.91 10.22
N VAL A 127 -10.32 -11.24 11.34
CA VAL A 127 -11.27 -10.25 11.85
C VAL A 127 -10.56 -8.96 12.23
N CYS A 128 -11.30 -7.86 12.15
CA CYS A 128 -10.84 -6.52 12.51
C CYS A 128 -10.13 -6.51 13.88
N ASN A 129 -9.08 -5.70 13.99
CA ASN A 129 -8.27 -5.46 15.20
C ASN A 129 -7.57 -6.68 15.83
N THR A 130 -7.89 -7.91 15.41
CA THR A 130 -7.29 -9.14 15.96
C THR A 130 -6.23 -9.71 15.04
N ASN A 131 -6.49 -9.70 13.73
CA ASN A 131 -5.60 -10.31 12.73
C ASN A 131 -4.87 -9.28 11.86
N THR A 132 -4.76 -8.04 12.34
CA THR A 132 -3.98 -6.98 11.69
C THR A 132 -2.51 -7.40 11.56
N GLY A 133 -1.90 -7.16 10.41
CA GLY A 133 -0.46 -7.29 10.21
C GLY A 133 0.32 -6.15 10.88
N PRO A 134 1.62 -6.01 10.56
CA PRO A 134 2.46 -5.00 11.19
C PRO A 134 1.97 -3.57 10.92
N ALA A 135 1.94 -2.73 11.96
CA ALA A 135 1.85 -1.28 11.85
C ALA A 135 3.21 -0.69 12.21
N VAL A 136 3.84 0.00 11.27
CA VAL A 136 5.23 0.46 11.37
C VAL A 136 5.26 1.98 11.39
N PRO A 137 5.96 2.63 12.34
CA PRO A 137 6.06 4.08 12.37
C PRO A 137 6.82 4.60 11.14
N ILE A 138 6.42 5.79 10.66
CA ILE A 138 7.02 6.45 9.49
C ILE A 138 7.65 7.79 9.87
N VAL A 139 8.62 8.21 9.07
CA VAL A 139 9.24 9.53 9.08
C VAL A 139 8.82 10.25 7.80
N TYR A 140 8.28 11.46 7.93
CA TYR A 140 7.82 12.25 6.80
C TYR A 140 8.97 13.01 6.12
N ASP A 141 9.08 12.85 4.80
CA ASP A 141 9.97 13.64 3.93
C ASP A 141 9.24 14.84 3.27
N ALA A 142 7.92 14.73 3.14
CA ALA A 142 7.00 15.80 2.73
C ALA A 142 5.61 15.51 3.31
N GLY A 143 4.96 16.54 3.86
CA GLY A 143 3.74 16.39 4.65
C GLY A 143 4.05 16.10 6.12
N ASN A 144 3.02 15.72 6.87
CA ASN A 144 3.03 15.42 8.30
C ASN A 144 1.76 14.66 8.69
N GLU A 145 1.61 14.33 9.97
CA GLU A 145 0.44 13.62 10.51
C GLU A 145 -0.89 14.34 10.21
N GLU A 146 -0.95 15.65 10.39
CA GLU A 146 -2.18 16.43 10.15
C GLU A 146 -2.58 16.43 8.68
N SER A 147 -1.64 16.74 7.78
CA SER A 147 -1.87 16.69 6.34
C SER A 147 -2.24 15.27 5.88
N THR A 148 -1.68 14.22 6.49
CA THR A 148 -2.06 12.83 6.20
C THR A 148 -3.52 12.59 6.53
N LEU A 149 -3.99 12.97 7.71
CA LEU A 149 -5.40 12.85 8.08
C LEU A 149 -6.31 13.66 7.15
N GLN A 150 -5.86 14.82 6.67
CA GLN A 150 -6.62 15.66 5.75
C GLN A 150 -6.82 15.02 4.37
N LEU A 151 -5.97 14.07 3.96
CA LEU A 151 -6.14 13.29 2.73
C LEU A 151 -7.25 12.23 2.85
N TYR A 152 -7.64 11.85 4.07
CA TYR A 152 -8.70 10.89 4.32
C TYR A 152 -10.06 11.57 4.56
N GLY A 153 -11.12 10.78 4.35
CA GLY A 153 -12.49 11.17 4.62
C GLY A 153 -12.69 11.57 6.10
N PRO A 154 -13.56 12.56 6.40
CA PRO A 154 -13.74 13.06 7.76
C PRO A 154 -14.02 11.98 8.82
N ASN A 155 -14.88 11.01 8.49
CA ASN A 155 -15.25 9.93 9.41
C ASN A 155 -14.12 8.91 9.66
N THR A 156 -13.16 8.79 8.73
CA THR A 156 -11.99 7.92 8.87
C THR A 156 -11.02 8.47 9.90
N ARG A 157 -10.94 9.81 10.04
CA ARG A 157 -9.99 10.49 10.94
C ARG A 157 -10.18 10.10 12.40
N ASP A 158 -11.42 9.82 12.80
CA ASP A 158 -11.78 9.39 14.15
C ASP A 158 -11.57 7.89 14.39
N GLN A 159 -11.02 7.16 13.42
CA GLN A 159 -10.82 5.71 13.45
C GLN A 159 -9.38 5.27 13.16
N VAL A 160 -8.48 6.24 12.98
CA VAL A 160 -7.08 5.98 12.61
C VAL A 160 -6.11 6.88 13.37
N THR A 161 -4.89 6.41 13.56
CA THR A 161 -3.77 7.20 14.07
C THR A 161 -2.80 7.47 12.91
N PRO A 162 -2.50 8.72 12.56
CA PRO A 162 -1.53 9.02 11.50
C PRO A 162 -0.08 8.69 11.95
N GLY A 163 0.88 8.74 11.03
CA GLY A 163 2.28 8.50 11.34
C GLY A 163 2.70 7.03 11.32
N PHE A 164 1.92 6.18 10.65
CA PHE A 164 2.24 4.75 10.47
C PHE A 164 2.02 4.29 9.03
N ILE A 165 2.62 3.19 8.63
CA ILE A 165 2.12 2.36 7.52
C ILE A 165 1.71 1.02 8.08
N THR A 166 0.49 0.58 7.75
CA THR A 166 -0.06 -0.69 8.27
C THR A 166 -0.30 -1.66 7.14
N PHE A 167 0.06 -2.92 7.34
CA PHE A 167 -0.08 -3.98 6.34
C PHE A 167 -1.13 -4.99 6.79
N ARG A 168 -1.94 -5.47 5.83
CA ARG A 168 -2.97 -6.50 5.98
C ARG A 168 -3.88 -6.24 7.19
N VAL A 169 -4.89 -5.41 6.99
CA VAL A 169 -5.96 -5.17 7.98
C VAL A 169 -7.26 -5.82 7.51
N PHE A 170 -8.19 -6.00 8.44
CA PHE A 170 -9.53 -6.50 8.12
C PHE A 170 -10.58 -5.47 8.50
N ASN A 171 -11.59 -5.30 7.66
CA ASN A 171 -12.76 -4.51 7.99
C ASN A 171 -13.79 -5.33 8.79
N ASN A 172 -14.94 -4.72 9.09
CA ASN A 172 -16.03 -5.33 9.85
C ASN A 172 -16.59 -6.60 9.16
N GLU A 173 -16.64 -6.61 7.84
CA GLU A 173 -17.13 -7.71 7.00
C GLU A 173 -16.05 -8.77 6.67
N LYS A 174 -14.86 -8.65 7.27
CA LYS A 174 -13.70 -9.54 7.06
C LYS A 174 -13.07 -9.44 5.67
N ALA A 175 -13.32 -8.35 4.92
CA ALA A 175 -12.53 -8.01 3.75
C ALA A 175 -11.12 -7.59 4.18
N ALA A 176 -10.12 -7.96 3.38
CA ALA A 176 -8.71 -7.75 3.71
C ALA A 176 -8.12 -6.59 2.88
N MET A 177 -7.71 -5.52 3.54
CA MET A 177 -7.04 -4.37 2.89
C MET A 177 -5.54 -4.56 3.01
N ALA A 178 -4.85 -4.48 1.87
CA ALA A 178 -3.42 -4.80 1.82
C ALA A 178 -2.57 -3.77 2.58
N ILE A 179 -2.84 -2.47 2.40
CA ILE A 179 -2.04 -1.38 2.98
C ILE A 179 -2.97 -0.26 3.46
N CYS A 180 -2.74 0.23 4.68
CA CYS A 180 -3.19 1.55 5.13
C CYS A 180 -1.99 2.51 5.08
N SER A 181 -2.03 3.47 4.16
CA SER A 181 -0.88 4.29 3.77
C SER A 181 -0.82 5.60 4.57
N GLY A 182 0.05 5.69 5.57
CA GLY A 182 0.20 6.87 6.41
C GLY A 182 -0.62 6.83 7.71
N VAL A 183 -1.41 5.77 7.93
CA VAL A 183 -2.23 5.59 9.12
C VAL A 183 -2.20 4.17 9.70
N LYS A 184 -2.51 4.06 10.99
CA LYS A 184 -2.80 2.84 11.73
C LYS A 184 -4.28 2.84 12.13
N PRO A 185 -5.11 1.92 11.61
CA PRO A 185 -6.51 1.85 12.00
C PRO A 185 -6.67 1.28 13.42
N PHE A 186 -7.64 1.81 14.14
CA PHE A 186 -8.21 1.22 15.36
C PHE A 186 -9.74 0.99 15.24
N GLY A 187 -10.39 1.58 14.22
CA GLY A 187 -11.74 1.22 13.79
C GLY A 187 -11.75 0.07 12.78
N CYS A 188 -12.96 -0.35 12.38
CA CYS A 188 -13.18 -1.49 11.48
C CYS A 188 -13.69 -1.10 10.08
N HIS A 189 -13.71 0.18 9.75
CA HIS A 189 -14.06 0.69 8.42
C HIS A 189 -12.79 0.98 7.61
N THR A 190 -11.97 -0.04 7.41
CA THR A 190 -10.64 0.09 6.79
C THR A 190 -10.69 0.24 5.26
N GLU A 191 -11.87 0.11 4.66
CA GLU A 191 -12.16 0.39 3.26
C GLU A 191 -12.17 1.89 2.89
N HIS A 192 -11.88 2.78 3.85
CA HIS A 192 -11.95 4.24 3.73
C HIS A 192 -10.65 4.97 4.03
#